data_AF-A0A0C9RKX8-F1
#
_entry.id   AF-A0A0C9RKX8-F1
#
_cell.length_a   1.000
_cell.length_b   1.000
_cell.length_c   1.000
_cell.angle_alpha   90.00
_cell.angle_beta   90.00
_cell.angle_gamma   90.00
#
_symmetry.space_group_name_H-M   'P 1'
#
loop_
_entity.id
_entity.type
_entity.pdbx_description
1 polymer ?
#
loop_
_entity_poly.entity_id
_entity_poly.type
_entity_poly.pdbx_seq_one_letter_code
_entity_poly.pdbx_strand_id
1 'polypeptide(L)'
;RIDPRRDEPEDVRYLPLMDCESKLFPIHFLTQAEMGREEAIMRQWLDVCVTDGGLLVAQQKIRKRPLLVAQMLEEWLNHYRRIAQVITAPFVRRPQQTGYSSEGDSDEE
;
A
#
# COMPACT_ATOMS: atom_id res chain seq x y z
N ARG A 1 7.39 -19.78 -28.03
CA ARG A 1 6.49 -19.94 -26.86
C ARG A 1 6.47 -18.58 -26.17
N ILE A 2 5.43 -17.79 -26.40
CA ILE A 2 5.29 -16.44 -25.83
C ILE A 2 4.64 -16.64 -24.46
N ASP A 3 5.32 -16.22 -23.40
CA ASP A 3 4.85 -16.36 -22.03
C ASP A 3 3.75 -15.31 -21.78
N PRO A 4 2.48 -15.69 -21.55
CA PRO A 4 1.35 -14.74 -21.44
C PRO A 4 1.36 -13.92 -20.15
N ARG A 5 2.41 -14.03 -19.33
CA ARG A 5 2.60 -13.25 -18.09
C ARG A 5 3.29 -11.90 -18.29
N ARG A 6 3.70 -11.57 -19.52
CA ARG A 6 4.60 -10.44 -19.79
C ARG A 6 3.92 -9.07 -19.97
N ASP A 7 2.59 -9.04 -20.09
CA ASP A 7 1.86 -7.82 -20.45
C ASP A 7 0.66 -7.51 -19.52
N GLU A 8 0.71 -7.91 -18.24
CA GLU A 8 -0.07 -7.13 -17.25
C GLU A 8 0.74 -5.84 -17.02
N PRO A 9 0.14 -4.64 -17.19
CA PRO A 9 0.85 -3.40 -16.88
C PRO A 9 1.29 -3.48 -15.42
N GLU A 10 2.59 -3.59 -15.18
CA GLU A 10 3.13 -3.55 -13.82
C GLU A 10 2.64 -2.23 -13.20
N ASP A 11 1.95 -2.31 -12.06
CA ASP A 11 1.56 -1.12 -11.30
C ASP A 11 2.87 -0.47 -10.81
N VAL A 12 3.35 0.53 -11.53
CA VAL A 12 4.57 1.27 -11.19
C VAL A 12 4.18 2.53 -10.44
N ARG A 13 4.69 2.66 -9.21
CA ARG A 13 4.55 3.88 -8.41
C ARG A 13 5.83 4.68 -8.47
N TYR A 14 5.71 5.98 -8.70
CA TYR A 14 6.84 6.89 -8.72
C TYR A 14 7.02 7.53 -7.35
N LEU A 15 8.18 7.33 -6.75
CA LEU A 15 8.55 7.88 -5.44
C LEU A 15 9.55 9.01 -5.64
N PRO A 16 9.25 10.25 -5.22
CA PRO A 16 10.21 11.36 -5.31
C PRO A 16 11.51 11.04 -4.58
N LEU A 17 12.64 11.41 -5.17
CA LEU A 17 13.97 11.34 -4.56
C LEU A 17 14.47 12.71 -4.09
N MET A 18 13.58 13.69 -4.11
CA MET A 18 13.84 15.08 -3.77
C MET A 18 12.61 15.67 -3.06
N ASP A 19 12.85 16.73 -2.31
CA ASP A 19 11.80 17.50 -1.64
C ASP A 19 11.07 18.45 -2.60
N CYS A 20 10.13 19.25 -2.07
CA CYS A 20 9.36 20.22 -2.85
C CYS A 20 10.21 21.39 -3.40
N GLU A 21 11.43 21.57 -2.91
CA GLU A 21 12.38 22.58 -3.37
C GLU A 21 13.37 22.00 -4.40
N SER A 22 13.13 20.77 -4.88
CA SER A 22 14.00 20.03 -5.80
C SER A 22 15.38 19.70 -5.22
N LYS A 23 15.51 19.69 -3.89
CA LYS A 23 16.74 19.26 -3.22
C LYS A 23 16.71 17.75 -2.99
N LEU A 24 17.80 17.08 -3.37
CA LEU A 24 17.94 15.63 -3.24
C LEU A 24 17.85 15.19 -1.77
N PHE A 25 17.17 14.07 -1.52
CA PHE A 25 17.18 13.46 -0.19
C PHE A 25 18.58 12.97 0.22
N PRO A 26 18.95 13.08 1.51
CA PRO A 26 20.25 12.61 1.99
C PRO A 26 20.43 11.11 1.75
N ILE A 27 21.60 10.72 1.23
CA ILE A 27 22.02 9.31 1.23
C ILE A 27 22.84 9.07 2.48
N HIS A 28 22.36 8.17 3.32
CA HIS A 28 23.01 7.86 4.59
C HIS A 28 24.20 6.92 4.40
N PHE A 29 25.17 7.01 5.32
CA PHE A 29 26.32 6.11 5.43
C PHE A 29 27.26 6.06 4.20
N LEU A 30 27.33 7.16 3.44
CA LEU A 30 28.33 7.29 2.38
C LEU A 30 29.73 7.37 2.95
N THR A 31 30.67 6.73 2.26
CA THR A 31 32.11 6.92 2.50
C THR A 31 32.55 8.30 1.99
N GLN A 32 33.71 8.77 2.47
CA GLN A 32 34.29 10.03 1.99
C GLN A 32 34.51 10.06 0.48
N ALA A 33 34.78 8.91 -0.14
CA ALA A 33 34.96 8.77 -1.59
C ALA A 33 33.64 8.82 -2.38
N GLU A 34 32.50 8.63 -1.71
CA GLU A 34 31.17 8.61 -2.32
C GLU A 34 30.42 9.94 -2.20
N MET A 35 30.85 10.81 -1.28
CA MET A 35 30.33 12.18 -1.15
C MET A 35 30.44 12.95 -2.48
N GLY A 36 29.35 13.61 -2.88
CA GLY A 36 29.25 14.31 -4.17
C GLY A 36 28.88 13.42 -5.37
N ARG A 37 28.70 12.11 -5.17
CA ARG A 37 28.26 11.14 -6.20
C ARG A 37 26.87 10.56 -5.90
N GLU A 38 26.06 11.26 -5.11
CA GLU A 38 24.79 10.78 -4.59
C GLU A 38 23.83 10.33 -5.70
N GLU A 39 23.61 11.17 -6.71
CA GLU A 39 22.70 10.84 -7.81
C GLU A 39 23.18 9.61 -8.61
N ALA A 40 24.48 9.50 -8.86
CA ALA A 40 25.06 8.35 -9.57
C ALA A 40 24.85 7.05 -8.78
N ILE A 41 25.03 7.11 -7.45
CA ILE A 41 24.78 5.98 -6.55
C ILE A 41 23.29 5.63 -6.59
N MET A 42 22.36 6.59 -6.50
CA MET A 42 20.93 6.30 -6.60
C MET A 42 20.58 5.58 -7.91
N ARG A 43 21.11 6.04 -9.04
CA ARG A 43 20.88 5.42 -10.36
C ARG A 43 21.48 4.02 -10.48
N GLN A 44 22.54 3.73 -9.72
CA GLN A 44 23.15 2.39 -9.68
C GLN A 44 22.32 1.40 -8.84
N TRP A 45 21.71 1.88 -7.75
CA TRP A 45 21.01 1.02 -6.79
C TRP A 45 19.48 0.96 -6.98
N LEU A 46 18.90 1.93 -7.67
CA LEU A 46 17.46 2.08 -7.86
C LEU A 46 17.10 2.21 -9.35
N ASP A 47 15.88 1.83 -9.70
CA ASP A 47 15.30 2.13 -11.01
C ASP A 47 14.88 3.62 -11.04
N VAL A 48 15.78 4.52 -11.44
CA VAL A 48 15.55 5.97 -11.42
C VAL A 48 15.10 6.48 -12.79
N CYS A 49 14.12 7.38 -12.83
CA CYS A 49 13.81 8.20 -14.00
C CYS A 49 13.58 9.66 -13.62
N VAL A 50 13.46 10.52 -14.63
CA VAL A 50 13.13 11.94 -14.48
C VAL A 50 11.75 12.13 -15.10
N THR A 51 10.83 12.77 -14.38
CA THR A 51 9.51 13.12 -14.94
C THR A 51 9.63 14.27 -15.94
N ASP A 52 8.61 14.51 -16.75
CA ASP A 52 8.59 15.65 -17.68
C ASP A 52 8.78 17.00 -16.97
N GLY A 53 8.40 17.08 -15.68
CA GLY A 53 8.61 18.25 -14.82
C GLY A 53 10.02 18.35 -14.21
N GLY A 54 10.96 17.48 -14.59
CA GLY A 54 12.34 17.48 -14.07
C GLY A 54 12.52 16.82 -12.70
N LEU A 55 11.49 16.19 -12.15
CA LEU A 55 11.56 15.55 -10.82
C LEU A 55 12.28 14.21 -10.92
N LEU A 56 13.33 14.02 -10.11
CA LEU A 56 13.99 12.72 -9.98
C LEU A 56 13.13 11.79 -9.13
N VAL A 57 12.81 10.62 -9.66
CA VAL A 57 11.93 9.64 -9.00
C VAL A 57 12.52 8.23 -9.09
N ALA A 58 12.27 7.43 -8.05
CA ALA A 58 12.46 5.98 -8.09
C ALA A 58 11.18 5.29 -8.54
N GLN A 59 11.31 4.28 -9.38
CA GLN A 59 10.22 3.44 -9.85
C GLN A 59 10.05 2.24 -8.93
N GLN A 60 8.94 2.22 -8.19
CA GLN A 60 8.55 1.09 -7.37
C GLN A 60 7.58 0.21 -8.17
N LYS A 61 8.11 -0.89 -8.71
CA LYS A 61 7.29 -1.93 -9.37
C LYS A 61 6.54 -2.74 -8.32
N ILE A 62 5.23 -2.61 -8.28
CA ILE A 62 4.38 -3.32 -7.32
C ILE A 62 4.18 -4.76 -7.82
N ARG A 63 4.76 -5.70 -7.09
CA ARG A 63 4.57 -7.12 -7.37
C ARG A 63 3.24 -7.63 -6.84
N LYS A 64 2.82 -8.80 -7.32
CA LYS A 64 1.64 -9.49 -6.78
C LYS A 64 1.77 -9.64 -5.27
N ARG A 65 0.71 -9.28 -4.55
CA ARG A 65 0.69 -9.32 -3.09
C ARG A 65 0.87 -10.77 -2.61
N PRO A 66 1.60 -10.99 -1.50
CA PRO A 66 1.62 -12.31 -0.86
C PRO A 66 0.20 -12.79 -0.54
N LEU A 67 -0.04 -14.10 -0.63
CA LEU A 67 -1.39 -14.69 -0.51
C LEU A 67 -2.11 -14.24 0.78
N LEU A 68 -1.42 -14.31 1.92
CA LEU A 68 -2.01 -13.93 3.20
C LEU A 68 -2.46 -12.46 3.23
N VAL A 69 -1.66 -11.56 2.63
CA VAL A 69 -2.02 -10.14 2.52
C VAL A 69 -3.22 -9.97 1.58
N ALA A 70 -3.27 -10.72 0.47
CA ALA A 70 -4.42 -10.68 -0.45
C ALA A 70 -5.70 -11.18 0.22
N GLN A 71 -5.64 -12.29 0.98
CA GLN A 71 -6.77 -12.83 1.73
C GLN A 71 -7.25 -11.85 2.79
N MET A 72 -6.34 -11.29 3.59
CA MET A 72 -6.69 -10.30 4.62
C MET A 72 -7.42 -9.09 4.01
N LEU A 73 -6.96 -8.59 2.86
CA LEU A 73 -7.62 -7.49 2.15
C LEU A 73 -8.99 -7.90 1.62
N GLU A 74 -9.15 -9.12 1.11
CA GLU A 74 -10.42 -9.61 0.61
C GLU A 74 -11.46 -9.79 1.72
N GLU A 75 -11.05 -10.33 2.87
CA GLU A 75 -11.90 -10.43 4.06
C GLU A 75 -12.32 -9.04 4.57
N TRP A 76 -11.36 -8.10 4.63
CA TRP A 76 -11.62 -6.71 5.01
C TRP A 76 -12.60 -6.04 4.04
N LEU A 77 -12.39 -6.15 2.73
CA LEU A 77 -13.30 -5.61 1.72
C LEU A 77 -14.69 -6.26 1.79
N ASN A 78 -14.77 -7.57 2.02
CA ASN A 78 -16.03 -8.28 2.15
C ASN A 78 -16.86 -7.81 3.34
N HIS A 79 -16.22 -7.40 4.44
CA HIS A 79 -16.91 -6.77 5.56
C HIS A 79 -17.63 -5.47 5.12
N TYR A 80 -16.94 -4.57 4.43
CA TYR A 80 -17.54 -3.31 3.97
C TYR A 80 -18.59 -3.51 2.87
N ARG A 81 -18.38 -4.45 1.95
CA ARG A 81 -19.38 -4.81 0.94
C ARG A 81 -20.68 -5.28 1.60
N ARG A 82 -20.59 -6.07 2.67
CA ARG A 82 -21.75 -6.53 3.45
C ARG A 82 -22.49 -5.37 4.11
N ILE A 83 -21.76 -4.43 4.72
CA ILE A 83 -22.36 -3.22 5.30
C ILE A 83 -23.11 -2.42 4.23
N ALA A 84 -22.49 -2.17 3.08
CA ALA A 84 -23.10 -1.42 2.00
C ALA A 84 -24.39 -2.07 1.47
N GLN A 85 -24.44 -3.40 1.38
CA GLN A 85 -25.62 -4.16 0.98
C GLN A 85 -26.77 -4.02 2.00
N VAL A 86 -26.48 -4.05 3.30
CA VAL A 86 -27.48 -3.88 4.36
C VAL A 86 -28.06 -2.45 4.35
N ILE A 87 -27.23 -1.45 4.08
CA ILE A 87 -27.65 -0.04 4.05
C ILE A 87 -28.44 0.31 2.79
N THR A 88 -28.09 -0.30 1.65
CA THR A 88 -28.67 0.05 0.33
C THR A 88 -29.94 -0.76 0.01
N ALA A 89 -30.18 -1.89 0.68
CA ALA A 89 -31.36 -2.71 0.41
C ALA A 89 -32.64 -2.02 0.93
N PRO A 90 -33.63 -1.71 0.07
CA PRO A 90 -34.81 -0.95 0.47
C PRO A 90 -35.77 -1.71 1.41
N PHE A 91 -35.50 -2.98 1.76
CA PHE A 91 -36.44 -3.82 2.51
C PHE A 91 -35.80 -4.86 3.46
N VAL A 92 -34.71 -4.55 4.17
CA VAL A 92 -34.19 -5.46 5.22
C VAL A 92 -34.38 -4.85 6.60
N ARG A 93 -35.15 -5.55 7.43
CA ARG A 93 -35.50 -5.18 8.81
C ARG A 93 -34.26 -4.75 9.58
N ARG A 94 -34.36 -3.61 10.29
CA ARG A 94 -33.34 -3.16 11.25
C ARG A 94 -32.97 -4.33 12.17
N PRO A 95 -31.69 -4.70 12.32
CA PRO A 95 -31.29 -5.58 13.41
C PRO A 95 -31.65 -4.85 14.70
N GLN A 96 -32.52 -5.44 15.54
CA GLN A 96 -32.63 -5.00 16.93
C GLN A 96 -31.22 -5.05 17.51
N GLN A 97 -30.75 -3.93 18.03
CA GLN A 97 -29.59 -3.93 18.91
C GLN A 97 -29.93 -4.87 20.06
N THR A 98 -29.45 -6.12 19.99
CA THR A 98 -29.33 -6.98 21.16
C THR A 98 -28.31 -6.30 22.04
N GLY A 99 -28.84 -5.49 22.95
CA GLY A 99 -28.09 -4.91 24.04
C GLY A 99 -27.31 -6.01 24.73
N TYR A 100 -26.09 -5.66 25.10
CA TYR A 100 -25.20 -6.41 25.95
C TYR A 100 -25.95 -6.86 27.22
N SER A 101 -26.56 -8.05 27.20
CA SER A 101 -27.02 -8.72 28.43
C SER A 101 -25.83 -9.48 29.01
N SER A 102 -25.06 -8.75 29.81
CA SER A 102 -24.15 -9.32 30.79
C SER A 102 -24.98 -9.95 31.90
N GLU A 103 -25.46 -11.18 31.71
CA GLU A 103 -25.85 -12.01 32.85
C GLU A 103 -24.57 -12.38 33.59
N GLY A 104 -24.29 -11.60 34.64
CA GLY A 104 -23.24 -11.89 35.60
C GLY A 104 -23.59 -13.14 36.36
N ASP A 105 -22.83 -14.19 36.11
CA ASP A 105 -22.74 -15.38 36.96
C ASP A 105 -22.35 -14.92 38.36
N SER A 106 -23.29 -14.97 39.30
CA SER A 106 -23.03 -14.71 40.71
C SER A 106 -23.21 -16.04 41.45
N ASP A 107 -22.06 -16.62 41.82
CA ASP A 107 -21.93 -17.69 42.79
C ASP A 107 -22.70 -17.34 44.08
N GLU A 108 -23.61 -18.21 44.51
CA GLU A 108 -24.04 -18.33 45.91
C GLU A 108 -24.02 -19.82 46.32
N GLU A 109 -23.00 -20.14 47.13
CA GLU A 109 -22.79 -21.24 48.09
C GLU A 109 -23.29 -22.68 47.84
#